data_AF-A0A2M7H671-F1
#
_entry.id   AF-A0A2M7H671-F1
#
_cell.length_a   1.000
_cell.length_b   1.000
_cell.length_c   1.000
_cell.angle_alpha   90.00
_cell.angle_beta   90.00
_cell.angle_gamma   90.00
#
_symmetry.space_group_name_H-M   'P 1'
#
loop_
_entity.id
_entity.type
_entity.pdbx_description
1 polymer ?
#
loop_
_entity_poly.entity_id
_entity_poly.type
_entity_poly.pdbx_seq_one_letter_code
_entity_poly.pdbx_strand_id
1 'polypeptide(L)'
;MAANGRSGRSRPRPDIIIETNLGGRPEYVFEAKRLRTNGFKANKYVDSDGMGCFISGLYASRYDEAAMLGYIQSDSLMHWKNQVKKTIDENAEQLCLKSPQYDDTVIDVFPLEWVSEHKRVNLGRPIAVYHILLDCCA
;
A
#
# COMPACT_ATOMS: atom_id res chain seq x y z
N MET A 1 17.79 -16.18 32.37
CA MET A 1 17.82 -16.79 31.02
C MET A 1 16.48 -17.45 30.77
N ALA A 2 15.77 -17.03 29.72
CA ALA A 2 14.73 -17.81 29.06
C ALA A 2 14.66 -17.28 27.62
N ALA A 3 15.12 -18.08 26.67
CA ALA A 3 15.08 -17.77 25.25
C ALA A 3 13.64 -17.92 24.77
N ASN A 4 12.88 -16.82 24.76
CA ASN A 4 11.55 -16.80 24.16
C ASN A 4 11.70 -17.02 22.65
N GLY A 5 11.14 -18.12 22.17
CA GLY A 5 11.20 -18.61 20.81
C GLY A 5 10.81 -17.55 19.79
N ARG A 6 11.82 -17.00 19.12
CA ARG A 6 11.64 -16.24 17.89
C ARG A 6 11.28 -17.22 16.78
N SER A 7 9.99 -17.46 16.57
CA SER A 7 9.56 -18.08 15.32
C SER A 7 9.89 -17.11 14.19
N GLY A 8 10.62 -17.56 13.18
CA GLY A 8 11.05 -16.76 12.02
C GLY A 8 9.91 -16.21 11.14
N ARG A 9 8.65 -16.41 11.57
CA ARG A 9 7.40 -15.99 10.92
C ARG A 9 6.96 -14.57 11.33
N SER A 10 7.64 -13.95 12.30
CA SER A 10 7.31 -12.64 12.88
C SER A 10 8.11 -11.46 12.28
N ARG A 11 8.76 -11.63 11.13
CA ARG A 11 9.31 -10.48 10.41
C ARG A 11 8.17 -9.90 9.57
N PRO A 12 7.68 -8.69 9.85
CA PRO A 12 6.77 -8.01 8.95
C PRO A 12 7.55 -7.82 7.64
N ARG A 13 7.19 -8.60 6.64
CA ARG A 13 7.85 -8.62 5.34
C ARG A 13 6.86 -8.03 4.35
N PRO A 14 7.21 -6.91 3.70
CA PRO A 14 6.47 -6.45 2.54
C PRO A 14 6.37 -7.58 1.51
N ASP A 15 5.27 -7.60 0.77
CA ASP A 15 5.01 -8.66 -0.21
C ASP A 15 6.05 -8.67 -1.34
N ILE A 16 6.45 -7.50 -1.85
CA ILE A 16 7.46 -7.38 -2.91
C ILE A 16 8.43 -6.25 -2.56
N ILE A 17 9.72 -6.51 -2.78
CA ILE A 17 10.77 -5.50 -2.71
C ILE A 17 11.56 -5.58 -4.02
N ILE A 18 11.61 -4.47 -4.74
CA ILE A 18 12.47 -4.31 -5.92
C ILE A 18 13.74 -3.61 -5.45
N GLU A 19 14.88 -4.26 -5.59
CA GLU A 19 16.18 -3.70 -5.21
C GLU A 19 17.11 -3.62 -6.43
N THR A 20 18.09 -2.73 -6.35
CA THR A 20 19.15 -2.63 -7.36
C THR A 20 20.52 -2.84 -6.71
N ASN A 21 21.49 -3.32 -7.51
CA ASN A 21 22.87 -3.50 -7.06
C ASN A 21 23.71 -2.21 -7.10
N LEU A 22 23.07 -1.04 -7.15
CA LEU A 22 23.74 0.25 -7.08
C LEU A 22 24.21 0.54 -5.63
N GLY A 23 25.18 1.44 -5.50
CA GLY A 23 25.67 1.89 -4.20
C GLY A 23 24.50 2.39 -3.31
N GLY A 24 24.46 1.94 -2.06
CA GLY A 24 23.38 2.25 -1.12
C GLY A 24 22.15 1.32 -1.20
N ARG A 25 22.06 0.46 -2.21
CA ARG A 25 20.99 -0.55 -2.42
C ARG A 25 19.59 0.04 -2.20
N PRO A 26 19.15 0.97 -3.06
CA PRO A 26 17.79 1.49 -2.96
C PRO A 26 16.79 0.36 -3.16
N GLU A 27 15.71 0.41 -2.39
CA GLU A 27 14.59 -0.53 -2.44
C GLU A 27 13.31 0.23 -2.76
N TYR A 28 12.46 -0.35 -3.58
CA TYR A 28 11.08 0.07 -3.76
C TYR A 28 10.15 -1.01 -3.24
N VAL A 29 9.26 -0.63 -2.33
CA VAL A 29 8.49 -1.58 -1.52
C VAL A 29 7.04 -1.60 -1.98
N PHE A 30 6.50 -2.81 -2.19
CA PHE A 30 5.09 -3.03 -2.47
C PHE A 30 4.45 -3.85 -1.36
N GLU A 31 3.21 -3.52 -1.04
CA GLU A 31 2.27 -4.36 -0.30
C GLU A 31 1.12 -4.75 -1.23
N ALA A 32 0.68 -6.00 -1.19
CA ALA A 32 -0.31 -6.53 -2.11
C ALA A 32 -1.55 -7.03 -1.37
N LYS A 33 -2.74 -6.58 -1.81
CA LYS A 33 -4.01 -6.97 -1.20
C LYS A 33 -5.00 -7.49 -2.23
N ARG A 34 -5.73 -8.53 -1.83
CA ARG A 34 -6.88 -9.06 -2.56
C ARG A 34 -8.02 -8.05 -2.48
N LEU A 35 -8.72 -7.87 -3.59
CA LEU A 35 -9.96 -7.10 -3.65
C LEU A 35 -11.08 -7.98 -4.22
N ARG A 36 -12.08 -8.30 -3.39
CA ARG A 36 -13.29 -9.03 -3.78
C ARG A 36 -14.46 -8.73 -2.86
N THR A 37 -15.68 -8.78 -3.39
CA THR A 37 -16.92 -8.47 -2.64
C THR A 37 -17.11 -9.34 -1.39
N ASN A 38 -16.73 -10.62 -1.47
CA ASN A 38 -16.87 -11.59 -0.39
C ASN A 38 -15.59 -11.73 0.46
N GLY A 39 -15.39 -10.81 1.40
CA GLY A 39 -14.45 -10.95 2.53
C GLY A 39 -13.15 -10.14 2.43
N PHE A 40 -12.68 -9.78 1.24
CA PHE A 40 -11.51 -8.89 1.06
C PHE A 40 -11.96 -7.57 0.44
N LYS A 41 -12.69 -6.78 1.22
CA LYS A 41 -13.20 -5.46 0.83
C LYS A 41 -12.10 -4.39 0.95
N ALA A 42 -12.36 -3.19 0.43
CA ALA A 42 -11.46 -2.04 0.49
C ALA A 42 -10.93 -1.72 1.90
N ASN A 43 -11.69 -2.01 2.97
CA ASN A 43 -11.21 -1.85 4.35
C ASN A 43 -9.94 -2.65 4.65
N LYS A 44 -9.78 -3.86 4.09
CA LYS A 44 -8.57 -4.68 4.26
C LYS A 44 -7.37 -4.16 3.47
N TYR A 45 -7.62 -3.28 2.51
CA TYR A 45 -6.60 -2.60 1.76
C TYR A 45 -6.01 -1.44 2.58
N VAL A 46 -6.86 -0.71 3.29
CA VAL A 46 -6.47 0.50 4.03
C VAL A 46 -6.16 0.27 5.52
N ASP A 47 -6.43 -0.92 6.06
CA ASP A 47 -6.25 -1.19 7.50
C ASP A 47 -4.77 -1.19 7.95
N SER A 48 -4.55 -1.45 9.24
CA SER A 48 -3.21 -1.48 9.85
C SER A 48 -2.25 -2.44 9.17
N ASP A 49 -2.78 -3.52 8.59
CA ASP A 49 -2.00 -4.59 7.98
C ASP A 49 -1.85 -4.39 6.45
N GLY A 50 -2.53 -3.38 5.86
CA GLY A 50 -2.36 -2.91 4.50
C GLY A 50 -1.61 -1.58 4.43
N MET A 51 -2.26 -0.53 3.93
CA MET A 51 -1.66 0.82 3.84
C MET A 51 -1.12 1.33 5.19
N GLY A 52 -1.73 0.92 6.31
CA GLY A 52 -1.26 1.29 7.65
C GLY A 52 0.19 0.88 7.93
N CYS A 53 0.71 -0.16 7.26
CA CYS A 53 2.12 -0.55 7.39
C CYS A 53 3.07 0.53 6.84
N PHE A 54 2.71 1.23 5.76
CA PHE A 54 3.49 2.34 5.23
C PHE A 54 3.37 3.59 6.10
N ILE A 55 2.16 3.90 6.56
CA ILE A 55 1.86 5.10 7.34
C ILE A 55 2.52 5.04 8.73
N SER A 56 2.51 3.87 9.36
CA SER A 56 3.20 3.63 10.64
C SER A 56 4.74 3.62 10.51
N GLY A 57 5.26 3.48 9.29
CA GLY A 57 6.68 3.26 9.04
C GLY A 57 7.15 1.84 9.30
N LEU A 58 6.24 0.87 9.46
CA LEU A 58 6.61 -0.54 9.51
C LEU A 58 7.24 -1.01 8.20
N TYR A 59 6.68 -0.54 7.08
CA TYR A 59 7.21 -0.73 5.73
C TYR A 59 7.73 0.59 5.15
N ALA A 60 8.71 0.48 4.25
CA ALA A 60 9.32 1.62 3.55
C ALA A 60 9.80 2.76 4.48
N SER A 61 10.23 2.45 5.71
CA SER A 61 10.64 3.46 6.70
C SER A 61 11.78 4.37 6.23
N ARG A 62 12.58 3.87 5.28
CA ARG A 62 13.73 4.56 4.67
C ARG A 62 13.36 5.43 3.45
N TYR A 63 12.19 5.23 2.86
CA TYR A 63 11.80 5.84 1.58
C TYR A 63 10.55 6.70 1.74
N ASP A 64 10.37 7.66 0.84
CA ASP A 64 9.25 8.60 0.83
C ASP A 64 8.19 8.22 -0.21
N GLU A 65 8.40 7.08 -0.88
CA GLU A 65 7.51 6.48 -1.85
C GLU A 65 7.40 4.97 -1.59
N ALA A 66 6.22 4.42 -1.85
CA ALA A 66 5.94 2.99 -1.88
C ALA A 66 4.71 2.73 -2.75
N ALA A 67 4.38 1.46 -2.98
CA ALA A 67 3.19 1.10 -3.74
C ALA A 67 2.29 0.08 -3.03
N MET A 68 1.00 0.21 -3.28
CA MET A 68 0.00 -0.80 -3.01
C MET A 68 -0.43 -1.46 -4.32
N LEU A 69 -0.46 -2.79 -4.33
CA LEU A 69 -0.92 -3.59 -5.45
C LEU A 69 -2.26 -4.25 -5.09
N GLY A 70 -3.34 -3.78 -5.71
CA GLY A 70 -4.67 -4.38 -5.56
C GLY A 70 -4.95 -5.35 -6.69
N TYR A 71 -4.97 -6.66 -6.43
CA TYR A 71 -5.38 -7.63 -7.44
C TYR A 71 -6.87 -7.98 -7.27
N ILE A 72 -7.66 -7.59 -8.26
CA ILE A 72 -9.12 -7.66 -8.22
C ILE A 72 -9.60 -9.05 -8.67
N GLN A 73 -10.60 -9.60 -7.98
CA GLN A 73 -11.17 -10.92 -8.27
C GLN A 73 -12.70 -10.91 -8.39
N SER A 74 -13.30 -9.72 -8.35
CA SER A 74 -14.71 -9.48 -8.66
C SER A 74 -14.88 -8.05 -9.18
N ASP A 75 -15.99 -7.78 -9.86
CA ASP A 75 -16.32 -6.43 -10.36
C ASP A 75 -15.26 -5.86 -11.31
N SER A 76 -15.32 -4.55 -11.58
CA SER A 76 -14.38 -3.88 -12.49
C SER A 76 -13.25 -3.16 -11.75
N LEU A 77 -12.15 -2.88 -12.44
CA LEU A 77 -11.06 -2.03 -11.93
C LEU A 77 -11.58 -0.67 -11.44
N MET A 78 -12.48 -0.03 -12.23
CA MET A 78 -13.07 1.26 -11.88
C MET A 78 -13.92 1.18 -10.60
N HIS A 79 -14.67 0.08 -10.42
CA HIS A 79 -15.42 -0.16 -9.18
C HIS A 79 -14.47 -0.15 -7.97
N TRP A 80 -13.39 -0.95 -8.04
CA TRP A 80 -12.44 -1.06 -6.94
C TRP A 80 -11.64 0.21 -6.69
N LYS A 81 -11.21 0.92 -7.75
CA LYS A 81 -10.58 2.24 -7.61
C LYS A 81 -11.49 3.18 -6.84
N ASN A 82 -12.76 3.30 -7.23
CA ASN A 82 -13.70 4.18 -6.56
C ASN A 82 -13.97 3.77 -5.11
N GLN A 83 -14.10 2.47 -4.85
CA GLN A 83 -14.26 1.96 -3.48
C GLN A 83 -13.04 2.27 -2.61
N VAL A 84 -11.82 1.97 -3.09
CA VAL A 84 -10.59 2.23 -2.32
C VAL A 84 -10.38 3.72 -2.10
N LYS A 85 -10.51 4.57 -3.14
CA LYS A 85 -10.40 6.03 -3.00
C LYS A 85 -11.40 6.54 -1.95
N LYS A 86 -12.67 6.11 -2.05
CA LYS A 86 -13.70 6.47 -1.08
C LYS A 86 -13.33 6.03 0.34
N THR A 87 -12.85 4.80 0.53
CA THR A 87 -12.44 4.30 1.84
C THR A 87 -11.24 5.07 2.39
N ILE A 88 -10.29 5.47 1.56
CA ILE A 88 -9.18 6.34 1.98
C ILE A 88 -9.72 7.70 2.46
N ASP A 89 -10.63 8.32 1.71
CA ASP A 89 -11.22 9.61 2.08
C ASP A 89 -12.05 9.51 3.38
N GLU A 90 -12.83 8.44 3.54
CA GLU A 90 -13.61 8.17 4.76
C GLU A 90 -12.73 7.94 5.99
N ASN A 91 -11.47 7.50 5.80
CA ASN A 91 -10.49 7.26 6.85
C ASN A 91 -9.33 8.28 6.82
N ALA A 92 -9.54 9.46 6.22
CA ALA A 92 -8.47 10.42 5.95
C ALA A 92 -7.71 10.83 7.21
N GLU A 93 -8.40 11.03 8.34
CA GLU A 93 -7.78 11.39 9.61
C GLU A 93 -6.91 10.25 10.16
N GLN A 94 -7.46 9.03 10.21
CA GLN A 94 -6.75 7.85 10.73
C GLN A 94 -5.55 7.49 9.86
N LEU A 95 -5.68 7.65 8.53
CA LEU A 95 -4.62 7.42 7.57
C LEU A 95 -3.66 8.62 7.45
N CYS A 96 -3.86 9.69 8.21
CA CYS A 96 -3.05 10.90 8.16
C CYS A 96 -2.91 11.47 6.73
N LEU A 97 -3.97 11.41 5.94
CA LEU A 97 -4.01 11.89 4.56
C LEU A 97 -3.67 13.39 4.51
N LYS A 98 -2.70 13.75 3.69
CA LYS A 98 -2.10 15.10 3.63
C LYS A 98 -2.78 16.00 2.59
N SER A 99 -3.29 15.42 1.51
CA SER A 99 -3.88 16.11 0.36
C SER A 99 -4.96 15.24 -0.28
N PRO A 100 -5.85 15.83 -1.10
CA PRO A 100 -6.72 15.05 -1.97
C PRO A 100 -5.91 14.06 -2.81
N GLN A 101 -6.49 12.88 -3.03
CA GLN A 101 -5.92 11.87 -3.93
C GLN A 101 -5.96 12.39 -5.36
N TYR A 102 -4.91 12.12 -6.14
CA TYR A 102 -4.82 12.51 -7.55
C TYR A 102 -4.48 11.31 -8.42
N ASP A 103 -5.00 11.33 -9.64
CA ASP A 103 -4.63 10.33 -10.63
C ASP A 103 -3.25 10.67 -11.19
N ASP A 104 -2.42 9.65 -11.36
CA ASP A 104 -1.09 9.75 -11.94
C ASP A 104 -0.88 8.53 -12.83
N THR A 105 -0.02 8.63 -13.84
CA THR A 105 0.25 7.51 -14.75
C THR A 105 1.75 7.28 -14.78
N VAL A 106 2.16 6.18 -14.16
CA VAL A 106 3.57 5.76 -14.13
C VAL A 106 3.86 4.93 -15.37
N ILE A 107 2.96 4.00 -15.73
CA ILE A 107 3.07 3.18 -16.94
C ILE A 107 1.70 3.04 -17.60
N ASP A 108 1.60 3.43 -18.87
CA ASP A 108 0.34 3.44 -19.65
C ASP A 108 -0.40 2.09 -19.70
N VAL A 109 0.30 0.96 -19.48
CA VAL A 109 -0.28 -0.39 -19.48
C VAL A 109 -1.13 -0.68 -18.24
N PHE A 110 -0.94 0.09 -17.15
CA PHE A 110 -1.74 -0.02 -15.93
C PHE A 110 -2.71 1.16 -15.87
N PRO A 111 -3.89 1.07 -16.52
CA PRO A 111 -4.83 2.16 -16.49
C PRO A 111 -5.34 2.35 -15.05
N LEU A 112 -5.72 3.59 -14.74
CA LEU A 112 -6.35 3.96 -13.48
C LEU A 112 -5.44 4.04 -12.26
N GLU A 113 -4.11 4.10 -12.43
CA GLU A 113 -3.19 4.46 -11.34
C GLU A 113 -3.59 5.77 -10.63
N TRP A 114 -3.30 5.85 -9.34
CA TRP A 114 -3.48 7.08 -8.56
C TRP A 114 -2.54 7.09 -7.34
N VAL A 115 -2.39 8.26 -6.74
CA VAL A 115 -1.51 8.49 -5.59
C VAL A 115 -2.32 9.03 -4.40
N SER A 116 -1.94 8.58 -3.21
CA SER A 116 -2.35 9.20 -1.95
C SER A 116 -1.12 9.58 -1.12
N GLU A 117 -1.10 10.80 -0.57
CA GLU A 117 0.00 11.29 0.26
C GLU A 117 -0.38 11.28 1.74
N HIS A 118 0.49 10.71 2.59
CA HIS A 118 0.23 10.53 4.02
C HIS A 118 1.36 11.10 4.87
N LYS A 119 1.00 11.71 6.00
CA LYS A 119 1.99 12.08 7.02
C LYS A 119 2.38 10.84 7.81
N ARG A 120 3.69 10.69 8.11
CA ARG A 120 4.18 9.66 9.04
C ARG A 120 4.68 10.34 10.31
N VAL A 121 3.79 10.48 11.29
CA VAL A 121 4.04 11.24 12.53
C VAL A 121 5.33 10.82 13.22
N ASN A 122 5.59 9.51 13.28
CA ASN A 122 6.77 8.95 13.95
C ASN A 122 8.08 9.11 13.17
N LEU A 123 8.02 9.35 11.84
CA LEU A 123 9.21 9.46 10.99
C LEU A 123 9.52 10.92 10.58
N GLY A 124 8.61 11.86 10.82
CA GLY A 124 8.80 13.29 10.51
C GLY A 124 8.81 13.63 9.01
N ARG A 125 8.56 12.65 8.13
CA ARG A 125 8.54 12.83 6.67
C ARG A 125 7.36 12.09 6.05
N PRO A 126 6.70 12.67 5.04
CA PRO A 126 5.53 12.05 4.42
C PRO A 126 5.90 10.80 3.61
N ILE A 127 4.88 10.10 3.14
CA ILE A 127 5.00 9.05 2.13
C ILE A 127 3.93 9.24 1.05
N ALA A 128 4.33 9.14 -0.21
CA ALA A 128 3.43 8.95 -1.34
C ALA A 128 3.22 7.45 -1.55
N VAL A 129 1.96 7.03 -1.61
CA VAL A 129 1.59 5.64 -1.89
C VAL A 129 0.96 5.59 -3.28
N TYR A 130 1.62 4.91 -4.20
CA TYR A 130 1.12 4.63 -5.55
C TYR A 130 0.18 3.43 -5.50
N HIS A 131 -1.00 3.56 -6.09
CA HIS A 131 -2.01 2.51 -6.11
C HIS A 131 -2.15 1.95 -7.50
N ILE A 132 -1.85 0.66 -7.64
CA ILE A 132 -1.88 -0.06 -8.90
C ILE A 132 -2.90 -1.19 -8.77
N LEU A 133 -3.85 -1.26 -9.70
CA LEU A 133 -4.85 -2.34 -9.72
C LEU A 133 -4.57 -3.30 -10.87
N LEU A 134 -4.59 -4.60 -10.56
CA LEU A 134 -4.44 -5.68 -11.54
C LEU A 134 -5.76 -6.41 -11.72
N ASP A 135 -6.21 -6.52 -12.96
CA ASP A 135 -7.38 -7.32 -13.31
C ASP A 135 -7.04 -8.81 -13.25
N CYS A 136 -7.58 -9.50 -12.25
CA CYS A 136 -7.43 -10.95 -12.05
C CYS A 136 -8.79 -11.65 -12.00
N CYS A 137 -9.82 -11.05 -12.61
CA CYS A 137 -11.11 -11.68 -12.83
C CYS A 137 -10.97 -12.71 -13.97
N ALA A 138 -10.94 -13.99 -13.61
CA ALA A 138 -10.98 -15.12 -14.56
C ALA A 138 -12.42 -15.59 -14.78
#